data_AF-A0A0Q4LN30-F1
#
_entry.id   AF-A0A0Q4LN30-F1
#
_cell.length_a   1.000
_cell.length_b   1.000
_cell.length_c   1.000
_cell.angle_alpha   90.00
_cell.angle_beta   90.00
_cell.angle_gamma   90.00
#
_symmetry.space_group_name_H-M   'P 1'
#
loop_
_entity.id
_entity.type
_entity.pdbx_description
1 polymer ?
#
loop_
_entity_poly.entity_id
_entity_poly.type
_entity_poly.pdbx_seq_one_letter_code
_entity_poly.pdbx_strand_id
1 'polypeptide(L)'
;MLKLVLIVAAILAFWLWLRAKPKKVGGEAEARAILGLGKDASVADIRAAHRRLMQVVHPDRGGSADLARRINAARDVLLGRLRH
;
A
#
# COMPACT_ATOMS: atom_id res chain seq x y z
N MET A 1 -38.05 -19.04 11.76
CA MET A 1 -36.63 -19.41 11.86
C MET A 1 -35.85 -19.14 10.57
N LEU A 2 -36.17 -19.78 9.43
CA LEU A 2 -35.38 -19.64 8.19
C LEU A 2 -35.25 -18.20 7.64
N LYS A 3 -36.34 -17.42 7.66
CA LYS A 3 -36.33 -16.02 7.17
C LYS A 3 -35.40 -15.09 7.97
N LEU A 4 -35.28 -15.32 9.29
CA LEU A 4 -34.41 -14.54 10.17
C LEU A 4 -32.92 -14.82 9.89
N VAL A 5 -32.57 -16.09 9.62
CA VAL A 5 -31.22 -16.49 9.24
C VAL A 5 -30.80 -15.87 7.91
N LEU A 6 -31.70 -15.81 6.93
CA LEU A 6 -31.42 -15.19 5.63
C LEU A 6 -31.21 -13.68 5.74
N ILE A 7 -31.96 -13.00 6.60
CA ILE A 7 -31.80 -11.55 6.84
C ILE A 7 -30.44 -11.28 7.50
N VAL A 8 -30.07 -12.05 8.53
CA VAL A 8 -28.77 -11.90 9.19
C VAL A 8 -27.62 -12.21 8.22
N ALA A 9 -27.73 -13.26 7.41
CA ALA A 9 -26.74 -13.58 6.37
C ALA A 9 -26.64 -12.48 5.31
N ALA A 10 -27.76 -11.89 4.89
CA ALA A 10 -27.77 -10.77 3.94
C ALA A 10 -27.14 -9.50 4.52
N ILE A 11 -27.42 -9.18 5.79
CA ILE A 11 -26.82 -8.05 6.49
C ILE A 11 -25.31 -8.27 6.66
N LEU A 12 -24.88 -9.48 7.04
CA LEU A 12 -23.47 -9.82 7.16
C LEU A 12 -22.76 -9.75 5.81
N ALA A 13 -23.36 -10.28 4.75
CA ALA A 13 -22.83 -10.19 3.38
C ALA A 13 -22.73 -8.74 2.92
N PHE A 14 -23.74 -7.92 3.21
CA PHE A 14 -23.75 -6.50 2.89
C PHE A 14 -22.69 -5.72 3.68
N TRP A 15 -22.51 -6.02 4.97
CA TRP A 15 -21.48 -5.40 5.82
C TRP A 15 -20.06 -5.78 5.37
N LEU A 16 -19.86 -7.03 4.94
CA LEU A 16 -18.61 -7.49 4.34
C LEU A 16 -18.33 -6.82 2.99
N TRP A 17 -19.37 -6.55 2.20
CA TRP A 17 -19.25 -5.85 0.92
C TRP A 17 -18.90 -4.36 1.06
N LEU A 18 -19.37 -3.70 2.12
CA LEU A 18 -19.06 -2.30 2.42
C LEU A 18 -17.65 -2.08 2.96
N ARG A 19 -16.86 -3.14 3.18
CA ARG A 19 -15.50 -3.04 3.71
C ARG A 19 -14.61 -2.27 2.73
N ALA A 20 -14.22 -1.05 3.11
CA ALA A 20 -13.51 -0.11 2.25
C ALA A 20 -12.23 -0.72 1.64
N LYS A 21 -12.04 -0.54 0.32
CA LYS A 21 -10.82 -0.97 -0.37
C LYS A 21 -9.62 -0.13 0.08
N PRO A 22 -8.43 -0.72 0.28
CA PRO A 22 -7.25 0.03 0.69
C PRO A 22 -6.89 1.09 -0.36
N LYS A 23 -6.62 2.33 0.09
CA LYS A 23 -6.19 3.43 -0.77
C LYS A 23 -4.85 3.07 -1.44
N LYS A 24 -4.84 2.95 -2.77
CA LYS A 24 -3.61 2.77 -3.55
C LYS A 24 -2.79 4.05 -3.47
N VAL A 25 -1.47 3.92 -3.37
CA VAL A 25 -0.55 5.05 -3.54
C VAL A 25 -0.74 5.59 -4.96
N GLY A 26 -1.17 6.83 -5.08
CA GLY A 26 -1.66 7.45 -6.31
C GLY A 26 -0.68 8.49 -6.83
N GLY A 27 0.01 8.15 -7.93
CA GLY A 27 0.80 9.11 -8.69
C GLY A 27 2.27 9.22 -8.25
N GLU A 28 3.11 9.67 -9.18
CA GLU A 28 4.57 9.72 -8.97
C GLU A 28 4.98 10.71 -7.89
N ALA A 29 4.29 11.85 -7.76
CA ALA A 29 4.57 12.81 -6.70
C ALA A 29 4.35 12.21 -5.30
N GLU A 30 3.25 11.47 -5.09
CA GLU A 30 3.01 10.77 -3.82
C GLU A 30 4.05 9.67 -3.57
N ALA A 31 4.38 8.89 -4.61
CA ALA A 31 5.39 7.85 -4.51
C ALA A 31 6.79 8.41 -4.16
N ARG A 32 7.18 9.53 -4.76
CA ARG A 32 8.41 10.27 -4.43
C ARG A 32 8.39 10.79 -3.00
N ALA A 33 7.26 11.36 -2.56
CA ALA A 33 7.11 11.84 -1.19
C ALA A 33 7.23 10.70 -0.16
N ILE A 34 6.62 9.54 -0.41
CA ILE A 34 6.71 8.36 0.47
C ILE A 34 8.17 7.88 0.59
N LEU A 35 8.94 7.89 -0.49
CA LEU A 35 10.34 7.46 -0.46
C LEU A 35 11.31 8.59 -0.05
N GLY A 36 10.84 9.82 0.08
CA GLY A 36 11.67 11.00 0.38
C GLY A 36 12.64 11.33 -0.75
N LEU A 37 12.18 11.21 -2.01
CA LEU A 37 13.01 11.39 -3.20
C LEU A 37 12.62 12.64 -3.99
N GLY A 38 13.62 13.31 -4.56
CA GLY A 38 13.42 14.38 -5.53
C GLY A 38 12.99 13.86 -6.91
N LYS A 39 12.62 14.77 -7.82
CA LYS A 39 12.24 14.45 -9.22
C LYS A 39 13.37 13.81 -10.02
N ASP A 40 14.62 14.15 -9.71
CA ASP A 40 15.81 13.71 -10.45
C ASP A 40 16.42 12.40 -9.90
N ALA A 41 15.72 11.75 -8.95
CA ALA A 41 16.19 10.51 -8.34
C ALA A 41 16.29 9.36 -9.36
N SER A 42 17.43 8.68 -9.35
CA SER A 42 17.73 7.54 -10.21
C SER A 42 17.08 6.23 -9.72
N VAL A 43 17.13 5.19 -10.55
CA VAL A 43 16.74 3.82 -10.15
C VAL A 43 17.50 3.34 -8.92
N ALA A 44 18.79 3.71 -8.80
CA ALA A 44 19.61 3.34 -7.67
C ALA A 44 19.10 4.02 -6.38
N ASP A 45 18.75 5.30 -6.46
CA ASP A 45 18.21 6.08 -5.34
C ASP A 45 16.87 5.51 -4.86
N ILE A 46 16.00 5.13 -5.79
CA ILE A 46 14.71 4.50 -5.49
C ILE A 46 14.91 3.20 -4.69
N ARG A 47 15.83 2.34 -5.16
CA ARG A 47 16.12 1.07 -4.48
C ARG A 47 16.79 1.28 -3.13
N ALA A 48 17.69 2.27 -3.02
CA ALA A 48 18.37 2.59 -1.77
C ALA A 48 17.38 3.13 -0.71
N ALA A 49 16.53 4.09 -1.09
CA ALA A 49 15.49 4.63 -0.22
C ALA A 49 14.51 3.56 0.26
N HIS A 50 14.05 2.70 -0.66
CA HIS A 50 13.19 1.56 -0.33
C HIS A 50 13.82 0.64 0.70
N ARG A 51 15.07 0.21 0.50
CA ARG A 51 15.77 -0.67 1.45
C ARG A 51 15.92 -0.02 2.83
N ARG A 52 16.35 1.25 2.88
CA ARG A 52 16.52 2.00 4.14
C ARG A 52 15.21 2.06 4.92
N LEU A 53 14.11 2.40 4.26
CA LEU A 53 12.81 2.49 4.91
C LEU A 53 12.32 1.12 5.38
N MET A 54 12.44 0.08 4.55
CA MET A 54 12.02 -1.28 4.90
C MET A 54 12.80 -1.87 6.08
N GLN A 55 14.06 -1.51 6.28
CA GLN A 55 14.82 -1.94 7.47
C GLN A 55 14.17 -1.48 8.78
N VAL A 56 13.50 -0.32 8.76
CA VAL A 56 12.84 0.29 9.92
C VAL A 56 11.40 -0.19 10.05
N VAL A 57 10.67 -0.32 8.94
CA VAL A 57 9.21 -0.54 8.99
C VAL A 57 8.78 -2.00 8.82
N HIS A 58 9.71 -2.95 8.73
CA HIS A 58 9.37 -4.35 8.41
C HIS A 58 8.42 -4.95 9.47
N PRO A 59 7.28 -5.55 9.08
CA PRO A 59 6.32 -6.14 10.01
C PRO A 59 6.93 -7.22 10.91
N ASP A 60 7.79 -8.07 10.34
CA ASP A 60 8.49 -9.14 11.08
C ASP A 60 9.43 -8.61 12.18
N ARG A 61 9.70 -7.30 12.21
CA ARG A 61 10.50 -6.62 13.23
C ARG A 61 9.65 -5.69 14.11
N GLY A 62 8.33 -5.89 14.12
CA GLY A 62 7.38 -5.06 14.86
C GLY A 62 6.98 -3.76 14.15
N GLY A 63 7.32 -3.62 12.86
CA GLY A 63 6.94 -2.46 12.05
C GLY A 63 5.50 -2.52 11.53
N SER A 64 5.03 -1.41 10.94
CA SER A 64 3.67 -1.30 10.42
C SER A 64 3.53 -1.97 9.05
N ALA A 65 2.67 -3.00 8.96
CA ALA A 65 2.29 -3.64 7.70
C ALA A 65 1.69 -2.67 6.68
N ASP A 66 0.90 -1.70 7.15
CA ASP A 66 0.31 -0.67 6.31
C ASP A 66 1.37 0.26 5.71
N LEU A 67 2.35 0.67 6.53
CA LEU A 67 3.44 1.53 6.08
C LEU A 67 4.37 0.79 5.11
N ALA A 68 4.74 -0.45 5.42
CA ALA A 68 5.53 -1.31 4.54
C ALA A 68 4.85 -1.47 3.16
N ARG A 69 3.54 -1.71 3.16
CA ARG A 69 2.75 -1.84 1.93
C ARG A 69 2.73 -0.55 1.11
N ARG A 70 2.65 0.62 1.74
CA ARG A 70 2.75 1.93 1.05
C ARG A 70 4.15 2.16 0.46
N ILE A 71 5.21 1.83 1.19
CA ILE A 71 6.61 1.94 0.72
C ILE A 71 6.86 1.02 -0.49
N ASN A 72 6.36 -0.21 -0.44
CA ASN A 72 6.44 -1.14 -1.58
C ASN A 72 5.69 -0.60 -2.81
N ALA A 73 4.46 -0.11 -2.63
CA ALA A 73 3.68 0.47 -3.71
C ALA A 73 4.37 1.69 -4.33
N ALA A 74 4.97 2.57 -3.51
CA ALA A 74 5.71 3.74 -3.99
C ALA A 74 6.90 3.34 -4.87
N ARG A 75 7.70 2.35 -4.44
CA ARG A 75 8.80 1.79 -5.25
C ARG A 75 8.28 1.27 -6.59
N ASP A 76 7.21 0.49 -6.57
CA ASP A 76 6.67 -0.16 -7.78
C ASP A 76 6.16 0.87 -8.79
N VAL A 77 5.53 1.96 -8.32
CA VAL A 77 5.10 3.08 -9.17
C VAL A 77 6.29 3.75 -9.86
N LEU A 78 7.35 4.09 -9.11
CA LEU A 78 8.50 4.81 -9.70
C LEU A 78 9.32 3.92 -10.63
N LEU A 79 9.56 2.67 -10.26
CA LEU A 79 10.27 1.72 -11.13
C LEU A 79 9.45 1.34 -12.36
N GLY A 80 8.12 1.28 -12.26
CA GLY A 80 7.24 1.07 -13.41
C GLY A 80 7.36 2.19 -14.44
N ARG A 81 7.47 3.45 -14.00
CA ARG A 81 7.60 4.60 -14.91
C ARG A 81 8.94 4.68 -15.62
N LEU A 82 10.04 4.28 -14.96
CA LEU A 82 11.38 4.34 -15.56
C LEU A 82 11.68 3.19 -16.53
N ARG A 83 10.79 2.20 -16.65
CA ARG A 83 10.93 1.04 -17.55
C ARG A 83 10.22 1.24 -18.89
N HIS A 84 9.46 2.31 -19.05
CA HIS A 84 8.74 2.69 -20.26
C HIS A 84 9.27 4.02 -20.78
#